data_AF-A0A6I6ILI4-F1
#
_entry.id   AF-A0A6I6ILI4-F1
#
_cell.length_a   1.000
_cell.length_b   1.000
_cell.length_c   1.000
_cell.angle_alpha   90.00
_cell.angle_beta   90.00
_cell.angle_gamma   90.00
#
_symmetry.space_group_name_H-M   'P 1'
#
loop_
_entity.id
_entity.type
_entity.pdbx_description
1 polymer ?
#
loop_
_entity_poly.entity_id
_entity_poly.type
_entity_poly.pdbx_seq_one_letter_code
_entity_poly.pdbx_strand_id
1 'polypeptide(L)'
;MPRMKPVAVAAMTALGLAPPALAEQVFNEDVIVDGGLCAGNACASGDANANGLLAKSGNPSLYLVDTGVSSDRQWSVGTNQSDFEIRDFTGPSFLVPALVIENGLTQNRLYIDADGQIGFGTALPEQELHIIDGVNASIRLEQDTSGGFEAHTWDLSVGNSGFLIIDENRPFSTVPFTIENGAPTRALHIDASGTIGMGTGTPSTGLHVQKSDGTGAILIEETSAGTLGQMTLRNNGITFFTLEDTSIAAGNNTGRAWNFQNQAGTFRITTAPGGPGEIEMIMTPAGDMTIKGSLTTGGGTCGGGCDAVFSDEYDLPSIAEHAEAMWSLGHLPNVGPTVENAPINISDKLGRMLNELEHAHIYIAQQQEVIDALEAEKAQLGTEVAEIRAMLTQLIEAQ
;
A
#
# COMPACT_ATOMS: atom_id res chain seq x y z
N MET A 1 113.80 19.91 -51.99
CA MET A 1 113.45 20.96 -52.99
C MET A 1 113.06 20.27 -54.30
N PRO A 2 112.21 20.79 -55.21
CA PRO A 2 110.98 21.61 -55.11
C PRO A 2 109.80 21.07 -56.02
N ARG A 3 108.69 21.84 -56.06
CA ARG A 3 107.61 22.02 -57.11
C ARG A 3 106.37 21.07 -57.30
N MET A 4 105.22 21.62 -56.87
CA MET A 4 103.86 21.80 -57.46
C MET A 4 103.23 20.89 -58.57
N LYS A 5 102.00 20.39 -58.28
CA LYS A 5 100.64 20.40 -58.94
C LYS A 5 100.48 20.14 -60.47
N PRO A 6 99.33 19.68 -61.05
CA PRO A 6 97.88 19.76 -60.62
C PRO A 6 97.02 18.45 -60.76
N VAL A 7 95.96 18.19 -59.97
CA VAL A 7 94.47 18.40 -60.09
C VAL A 7 93.72 17.75 -61.30
N ALA A 8 92.78 16.82 -61.02
CA ALA A 8 91.47 16.68 -61.72
C ALA A 8 90.46 15.74 -60.99
N VAL A 9 89.30 16.33 -60.65
CA VAL A 9 87.88 15.86 -60.56
C VAL A 9 87.49 14.56 -59.81
N ALA A 10 86.63 14.76 -58.82
CA ALA A 10 85.89 13.76 -58.05
C ALA A 10 84.59 13.33 -58.75
N ALA A 11 84.30 12.03 -58.76
CA ALA A 11 82.96 11.47 -58.91
C ALA A 11 82.51 11.00 -57.53
N MET A 12 81.56 11.72 -56.93
CA MET A 12 80.98 11.41 -55.63
C MET A 12 79.90 10.35 -55.84
N THR A 13 80.28 9.07 -55.74
CA THR A 13 79.31 7.98 -55.71
C THR A 13 78.58 8.06 -54.38
N ALA A 14 77.32 8.48 -54.41
CA ALA A 14 76.44 8.36 -53.26
C ALA A 14 76.37 6.88 -52.88
N LEU A 15 77.03 6.49 -51.78
CA LEU A 15 76.70 5.27 -51.05
C LEU A 15 75.26 5.48 -50.57
N GLY A 16 74.29 5.09 -51.40
CA GLY A 16 72.95 4.81 -50.93
C GLY A 16 73.10 3.71 -49.90
N LEU A 17 72.96 4.06 -48.63
CA LEU A 17 72.73 3.10 -47.55
C LEU A 17 71.57 2.22 -48.03
N ALA A 18 71.89 0.98 -48.43
CA ALA A 18 70.88 -0.02 -48.69
C ALA A 18 70.01 -0.09 -47.43
N PRO A 19 68.67 -0.02 -47.55
CA PRO A 19 67.81 -0.22 -46.40
C PRO A 19 68.18 -1.58 -45.77
N PRO A 20 68.21 -1.68 -44.43
CA PRO A 20 68.52 -2.94 -43.77
C PRO A 20 67.57 -4.01 -44.30
N ALA A 21 68.12 -5.09 -44.85
CA ALA A 21 67.34 -6.26 -45.20
C ALA A 21 66.80 -6.87 -43.91
N LEU A 22 65.48 -6.90 -43.75
CA LEU A 22 64.82 -7.63 -42.67
C LEU A 22 64.83 -9.11 -43.06
N ALA A 23 65.81 -9.87 -42.58
CA ALA A 23 65.81 -11.32 -42.70
C ALA A 23 64.98 -11.89 -41.53
N GLU A 24 63.78 -12.37 -41.83
CA GLU A 24 62.94 -13.11 -40.89
C GLU A 24 63.34 -14.60 -40.90
N GLN A 25 63.33 -15.24 -39.73
CA GLN A 25 63.54 -16.68 -39.66
C GLN A 25 62.21 -17.39 -39.89
N VAL A 26 62.03 -17.95 -41.09
CA VAL A 26 60.84 -18.72 -41.44
C VAL A 26 61.13 -20.21 -41.27
N PHE A 27 60.33 -20.86 -40.42
CA PHE A 27 60.29 -22.31 -40.31
C PHE A 27 59.15 -22.84 -41.18
N ASN A 28 59.46 -23.65 -42.18
CA ASN A 28 58.48 -24.22 -43.11
C ASN A 28 57.92 -25.58 -42.65
N GLU A 29 58.26 -25.99 -41.43
CA GLU A 29 57.84 -27.22 -40.76
C GLU A 29 57.45 -26.90 -39.32
N ASP A 30 56.80 -27.85 -38.64
CA ASP A 30 56.46 -27.71 -37.22
C ASP A 30 57.71 -27.47 -36.36
N VAL A 31 57.64 -26.49 -35.47
CA VAL A 31 58.75 -26.12 -34.58
C VAL A 31 58.50 -26.64 -33.18
N ILE A 32 59.45 -27.44 -32.67
CA ILE A 32 59.51 -27.82 -31.26
C ILE A 32 60.58 -26.95 -30.59
N VAL A 33 60.17 -26.16 -29.61
CA VAL A 33 61.08 -25.40 -28.74
C VAL A 33 61.25 -26.16 -27.44
N ASP A 34 62.43 -26.73 -27.21
CA ASP A 34 62.82 -27.33 -25.93
C ASP A 34 63.32 -26.23 -24.98
N GLY A 35 62.68 -26.06 -23.82
CA GLY A 35 62.86 -24.92 -22.91
C GLY A 35 61.75 -23.87 -23.04
N GLY A 36 62.10 -22.60 -23.24
CA GLY A 36 61.11 -21.56 -23.47
C GLY A 36 61.55 -20.47 -24.44
N LEU A 37 60.55 -19.78 -24.98
CA LEU A 37 60.64 -18.76 -26.00
C LEU A 37 60.35 -17.39 -25.37
N CYS A 38 61.31 -16.46 -25.43
CA CYS A 38 61.03 -15.05 -25.13
C CYS A 38 60.80 -14.28 -26.44
N ALA A 39 59.62 -13.67 -26.57
CA ALA A 39 59.23 -12.86 -27.73
C ALA A 39 59.05 -11.38 -27.34
N GLY A 40 59.77 -10.49 -28.02
CA GLY A 40 59.66 -9.04 -27.83
C GLY A 40 61.00 -8.33 -27.62
N ASN A 41 61.00 -7.02 -27.81
CA ASN A 41 62.20 -6.20 -27.78
C ASN A 41 62.81 -6.02 -26.38
N ALA A 42 62.10 -6.40 -25.32
CA ALA A 42 62.57 -6.36 -23.94
C ALA A 42 63.02 -7.74 -23.40
N CYS A 43 63.09 -8.74 -24.28
CA CYS A 43 63.69 -10.04 -23.96
C CYS A 43 65.21 -9.91 -23.79
N ALA A 44 65.76 -10.61 -22.80
CA ALA A 44 67.19 -10.69 -22.52
C ALA A 44 67.66 -12.14 -22.53
N SER A 45 68.95 -12.34 -22.83
CA SER A 45 69.56 -13.67 -22.74
C SER A 45 69.49 -14.19 -21.31
N GLY A 46 68.94 -15.39 -21.12
CA GLY A 46 68.82 -16.04 -19.81
C GLY A 46 67.63 -15.57 -18.96
N ASP A 47 66.58 -14.99 -19.56
CA ASP A 47 65.34 -14.66 -18.85
C ASP A 47 64.76 -15.89 -18.12
N ALA A 48 64.81 -15.88 -16.78
CA ALA A 48 64.50 -17.04 -15.92
C ALA A 48 63.03 -17.48 -15.92
N ASN A 49 62.14 -16.67 -16.51
CA ASN A 49 60.69 -16.92 -16.53
C ASN A 49 60.18 -17.47 -17.88
N ALA A 50 61.08 -17.78 -18.82
CA ALA A 50 60.72 -18.45 -20.06
C ALA A 50 60.47 -19.96 -19.82
N ASN A 51 59.45 -20.30 -19.02
CA ASN A 51 58.94 -21.66 -18.86
C ASN A 51 57.72 -21.83 -19.78
N GLY A 52 57.95 -21.81 -21.11
CA GLY A 52 56.92 -21.71 -22.14
C GLY A 52 57.11 -20.48 -23.03
N LEU A 53 56.06 -19.69 -23.27
CA LEU A 53 56.13 -18.43 -24.01
C LEU A 53 56.14 -17.23 -23.05
N LEU A 54 57.22 -16.44 -23.08
CA LEU A 54 57.37 -15.19 -22.34
C LEU A 54 57.32 -14.01 -23.32
N ALA A 55 56.27 -13.20 -23.27
CA ALA A 55 56.18 -11.99 -24.09
C ALA A 55 56.64 -10.76 -23.30
N LYS A 56 57.70 -10.07 -23.74
CA LYS A 56 58.24 -8.87 -23.08
C LYS A 56 58.37 -7.71 -24.07
N SER A 57 57.44 -6.76 -23.98
CA SER A 57 57.46 -5.50 -24.71
C SER A 57 56.68 -4.44 -23.92
N GLY A 58 56.50 -3.23 -24.47
CA GLY A 58 55.70 -2.19 -23.80
C GLY A 58 54.21 -2.55 -23.65
N ASN A 59 53.66 -3.36 -24.57
CA ASN A 59 52.30 -3.91 -24.53
C ASN A 59 52.32 -5.30 -25.19
N PRO A 60 52.78 -6.33 -24.46
CA PRO A 60 52.91 -7.66 -25.02
C PRO A 60 51.53 -8.22 -25.34
N SER A 61 51.39 -8.80 -26.53
CA SER A 61 50.15 -9.37 -27.04
C SER A 61 50.41 -10.57 -27.92
N LEU A 62 49.53 -11.56 -27.82
CA LEU A 62 49.38 -12.66 -28.76
C LEU A 62 48.23 -12.29 -29.71
N TYR A 63 48.55 -12.08 -30.98
CA TYR A 63 47.54 -11.88 -32.02
C TYR A 63 47.14 -13.22 -32.65
N LEU A 64 45.83 -13.46 -32.71
CA LEU A 64 45.21 -14.61 -33.34
C LEU A 64 44.45 -14.10 -34.57
N VAL A 65 44.91 -14.46 -35.77
CA VAL A 65 44.30 -14.05 -37.04
C VAL A 65 43.72 -15.30 -37.72
N ASP A 66 42.39 -15.36 -37.83
CA ASP A 66 41.69 -16.41 -38.57
C ASP A 66 41.51 -15.97 -40.03
N THR A 67 42.29 -16.60 -40.91
CA THR A 67 42.28 -16.39 -42.37
C THR A 67 41.44 -17.42 -43.12
N GLY A 68 40.74 -18.32 -42.41
CA GLY A 68 39.89 -19.37 -42.99
C GLY A 68 38.52 -18.88 -43.49
N VAL A 69 38.24 -17.59 -43.30
CA VAL A 69 36.99 -16.91 -43.69
C VAL A 69 37.27 -15.80 -44.70
N SER A 70 36.24 -15.31 -45.41
CA SER A 70 36.40 -14.30 -46.48
C SER A 70 36.92 -12.93 -46.02
N SER A 71 37.05 -12.71 -44.71
CA SER A 71 37.63 -11.52 -44.09
C SER A 71 38.35 -11.94 -42.82
N ASP A 72 39.64 -11.62 -42.72
CA ASP A 72 40.45 -11.96 -41.54
C ASP A 72 39.78 -11.48 -40.26
N ARG A 73 39.58 -12.40 -39.32
CA ARG A 73 39.12 -12.06 -37.96
C ARG A 73 40.33 -12.04 -37.05
N GLN A 74 40.55 -10.91 -36.39
CA GLN A 74 41.74 -10.73 -35.57
C GLN A 74 41.36 -10.49 -34.12
N TRP A 75 41.92 -11.29 -33.23
CA TRP A 75 41.80 -11.13 -31.79
C TRP A 75 43.18 -10.93 -31.18
N SER A 76 43.25 -10.25 -30.04
CA SER A 76 44.47 -10.23 -29.24
C SER A 76 44.19 -10.62 -27.80
N VAL A 77 45.11 -11.37 -27.21
CA VAL A 77 45.19 -11.58 -25.76
C VAL A 77 46.50 -10.97 -25.30
N GLY A 78 46.47 -10.05 -24.35
CA GLY A 78 47.68 -9.36 -23.93
C GLY A 78 47.50 -8.53 -22.68
N THR A 79 48.49 -7.68 -22.43
CA THR A 79 48.44 -6.70 -21.35
C THR A 79 48.62 -5.30 -21.91
N ASN A 80 47.90 -4.34 -21.35
CA ASN A 80 48.02 -2.93 -21.69
C ASN A 80 48.22 -2.13 -20.40
N GLN A 81 49.40 -1.53 -20.25
CA GLN A 81 49.83 -0.89 -19.00
C GLN A 81 49.74 -1.84 -17.79
N SER A 82 48.63 -1.80 -17.05
CA SER A 82 48.41 -2.59 -15.83
C SER A 82 47.41 -3.72 -16.03
N ASP A 83 46.64 -3.75 -17.11
CA ASP A 83 45.47 -4.62 -17.21
C ASP A 83 45.72 -5.80 -18.14
N PHE A 84 45.12 -6.94 -17.82
CA PHE A 84 44.97 -8.05 -18.78
C PHE A 84 43.75 -7.79 -19.65
N GLU A 85 43.90 -7.94 -20.97
CA GLU A 85 42.87 -7.60 -21.93
C GLU A 85 42.70 -8.69 -23.01
N ILE A 86 41.44 -8.94 -23.37
CA ILE A 86 41.06 -9.65 -24.58
C ILE A 86 40.37 -8.63 -25.50
N ARG A 87 40.85 -8.49 -26.74
CA ARG A 87 40.34 -7.49 -27.70
C ARG A 87 39.97 -8.12 -29.03
N ASP A 88 38.89 -7.62 -29.63
CA ASP A 88 38.55 -7.86 -31.03
C ASP A 88 39.10 -6.71 -31.89
N PHE A 89 39.92 -7.05 -32.87
CA PHE A 89 40.51 -6.14 -33.86
C PHE A 89 39.78 -6.19 -35.21
N THR A 90 38.66 -6.90 -35.29
CA THR A 90 37.85 -7.01 -36.50
C THR A 90 37.01 -5.74 -36.69
N GLY A 91 37.31 -4.92 -37.70
CA GLY A 91 36.53 -3.72 -38.03
C GLY A 91 36.70 -2.55 -37.02
N PRO A 92 35.79 -1.56 -36.99
CA PRO A 92 35.94 -0.32 -36.19
C PRO A 92 35.77 -0.51 -34.66
N SER A 93 35.54 -1.74 -34.18
CA SER A 93 35.28 -2.08 -32.77
C SER A 93 36.53 -2.09 -31.88
N PHE A 94 37.70 -1.71 -32.40
CA PHE A 94 39.00 -1.76 -31.71
C PHE A 94 39.12 -0.86 -30.45
N LEU A 95 38.12 -0.02 -30.17
CA LEU A 95 38.16 0.97 -29.09
C LEU A 95 37.73 0.43 -27.72
N VAL A 96 37.06 -0.72 -27.65
CA VAL A 96 36.56 -1.29 -26.38
C VAL A 96 37.05 -2.74 -26.25
N PRO A 97 37.84 -3.09 -25.23
CA PRO A 97 38.21 -4.48 -24.97
C PRO A 97 36.96 -5.33 -24.68
N ALA A 98 37.00 -6.59 -25.11
CA ALA A 98 35.95 -7.56 -24.81
C ALA A 98 35.99 -8.03 -23.35
N LEU A 99 37.17 -8.06 -22.74
CA LEU A 99 37.39 -8.33 -21.32
C LEU A 99 38.58 -7.49 -20.83
N VAL A 100 38.43 -6.88 -19.65
CA VAL A 100 39.51 -6.20 -18.93
C VAL A 100 39.56 -6.74 -17.50
N ILE A 101 40.74 -7.14 -17.06
CA ILE A 101 41.02 -7.50 -15.66
C ILE A 101 42.12 -6.57 -15.16
N GLU A 102 41.75 -5.65 -14.27
CA GLU A 102 42.68 -4.68 -13.69
C GLU A 102 43.68 -5.33 -12.71
N ASN A 103 44.86 -4.72 -12.55
CA ASN A 103 45.90 -5.19 -11.61
C ASN A 103 45.52 -5.01 -10.13
N GLY A 104 46.21 -5.71 -9.23
CA GLY A 104 46.13 -5.49 -7.78
C GLY A 104 44.99 -6.23 -7.09
N LEU A 105 44.44 -7.27 -7.74
CA LEU A 105 43.34 -8.06 -7.21
C LEU A 105 43.81 -8.95 -6.06
N THR A 106 43.08 -8.93 -4.95
CA THR A 106 43.35 -9.74 -3.76
C THR A 106 42.44 -10.97 -3.64
N GLN A 107 41.44 -11.08 -4.53
CA GLN A 107 40.46 -12.17 -4.59
C GLN A 107 40.10 -12.51 -6.05
N ASN A 108 39.49 -13.67 -6.26
CA ASN A 108 39.00 -14.08 -7.58
C ASN A 108 37.85 -13.17 -8.02
N ARG A 109 38.03 -12.42 -9.11
CA ARG A 109 36.95 -11.57 -9.67
C ARG A 109 35.94 -12.36 -10.51
N LEU A 110 36.41 -13.36 -11.24
CA LEU A 110 35.58 -14.26 -12.03
C LEU A 110 36.18 -15.66 -11.91
N TYR A 111 35.44 -16.58 -11.31
CA TYR A 111 35.81 -17.99 -11.21
C TYR A 111 34.71 -18.83 -11.84
N ILE A 112 35.09 -19.78 -12.69
CA ILE A 112 34.18 -20.78 -13.24
C ILE A 112 34.65 -22.12 -12.70
N ASP A 113 33.82 -22.80 -11.93
CA ASP A 113 34.16 -24.10 -11.36
C ASP A 113 33.98 -25.25 -12.37
N ALA A 114 34.29 -26.47 -11.96
CA ALA A 114 34.17 -27.64 -12.83
C ALA A 114 32.70 -28.01 -13.17
N ASP A 115 31.75 -27.53 -12.38
CA ASP A 115 30.32 -27.75 -12.56
C ASP A 115 29.66 -26.61 -13.38
N GLY A 116 30.45 -25.60 -13.77
CA GLY A 116 30.02 -24.48 -14.60
C GLY A 116 29.43 -23.30 -13.82
N GLN A 117 29.55 -23.29 -12.49
CA GLN A 117 29.08 -22.19 -11.64
C GLN A 117 30.03 -21.00 -11.68
N ILE A 118 29.47 -19.79 -11.59
CA ILE A 118 30.22 -18.53 -11.69
C ILE A 118 30.32 -17.85 -10.32
N GLY A 119 31.54 -17.67 -9.83
CA GLY A 119 31.86 -16.93 -8.61
C GLY A 119 32.42 -15.53 -8.88
N PHE A 120 31.83 -14.52 -8.24
CA PHE A 120 32.41 -13.18 -8.10
C PHE A 120 32.82 -12.98 -6.64
N GLY A 121 34.12 -12.78 -6.38
CA GLY A 121 34.66 -12.68 -5.01
C GLY A 121 34.87 -14.02 -4.32
N THR A 122 34.59 -15.16 -4.97
CA THR A 122 34.73 -16.51 -4.41
C THR A 122 35.24 -17.52 -5.42
N ALA A 123 36.04 -18.50 -4.95
CA ALA A 123 36.44 -19.69 -5.71
C ALA A 123 35.58 -20.92 -5.39
N LEU A 124 34.61 -20.79 -4.48
CA LEU A 124 33.72 -21.85 -4.05
C LEU A 124 32.29 -21.34 -4.23
N PRO A 125 31.81 -21.21 -5.48
CA PRO A 125 30.40 -20.94 -5.72
C PRO A 125 29.55 -22.08 -5.11
N GLU A 126 28.39 -21.73 -4.56
CA GLU A 126 27.42 -22.70 -4.01
C GLU A 126 26.11 -22.71 -4.82
N GLN A 127 26.02 -21.83 -5.81
CA GLN A 127 24.89 -21.62 -6.71
C GLN A 127 25.44 -21.26 -8.08
N GLU A 128 24.61 -21.41 -9.13
CA GLU A 128 24.99 -21.10 -10.52
C GLU A 128 25.67 -19.73 -10.68
N LEU A 129 25.22 -18.74 -9.89
CA LEU A 129 25.88 -17.45 -9.72
C LEU A 129 26.03 -17.15 -8.22
N HIS A 130 27.27 -17.00 -7.75
CA HIS A 130 27.59 -16.65 -6.37
C HIS A 130 28.40 -15.36 -6.32
N ILE A 131 27.84 -14.30 -5.73
CA ILE A 131 28.49 -13.00 -5.55
C ILE A 131 28.68 -12.78 -4.05
N ILE A 132 29.92 -12.51 -3.63
CA ILE A 132 30.25 -12.13 -2.26
C ILE A 132 30.92 -10.75 -2.28
N ASP A 133 30.45 -9.87 -1.41
CA ASP A 133 31.08 -8.58 -1.10
C ASP A 133 31.03 -8.34 0.42
N GLY A 134 32.01 -7.60 0.95
CA GLY A 134 32.13 -7.35 2.38
C GLY A 134 31.14 -6.31 2.94
N VAL A 135 30.43 -5.59 2.08
CA VAL A 135 29.46 -4.56 2.46
C VAL A 135 28.08 -4.90 1.88
N ASN A 136 27.95 -4.92 0.55
CA ASN A 136 26.71 -5.22 -0.15
C ASN A 136 27.03 -5.99 -1.43
N ALA A 137 26.53 -7.23 -1.54
CA ALA A 137 26.59 -7.94 -2.82
C ALA A 137 25.43 -7.43 -3.70
N SER A 138 25.74 -6.93 -4.89
CA SER A 138 24.73 -6.38 -5.79
C SER A 138 24.97 -6.74 -7.26
N ILE A 139 23.88 -6.68 -8.03
CA ILE A 139 23.88 -6.78 -9.49
C ILE A 139 23.25 -5.49 -10.01
N ARG A 140 23.97 -4.80 -10.90
CA ARG A 140 23.49 -3.58 -11.56
C ARG A 140 22.96 -3.89 -12.96
N LEU A 141 21.78 -3.35 -13.25
CA LEU A 141 21.18 -3.32 -14.57
C LEU A 141 21.07 -1.86 -15.01
N GLU A 142 21.63 -1.53 -16.17
CA GLU A 142 21.66 -0.17 -16.70
C GLU A 142 21.13 -0.14 -18.14
N GLN A 143 20.15 0.71 -18.39
CA GLN A 143 19.77 1.16 -19.72
C GLN A 143 20.41 2.52 -19.95
N ASP A 144 21.17 2.64 -21.03
CA ASP A 144 21.72 3.91 -21.49
C ASP A 144 20.81 4.59 -22.52
N THR A 145 21.25 5.73 -23.05
CA THR A 145 20.49 6.49 -24.05
C THR A 145 20.75 6.05 -25.49
N SER A 146 21.58 5.02 -25.72
CA SER A 146 21.98 4.60 -27.08
C SER A 146 20.79 4.07 -27.90
N GLY A 147 19.78 3.51 -27.23
CA GLY A 147 18.53 3.07 -27.83
C GLY A 147 17.49 4.18 -28.05
N GLY A 148 17.79 5.44 -27.71
CA GLY A 148 16.85 6.56 -27.81
C GLY A 148 15.80 6.62 -26.70
N PHE A 149 15.97 5.86 -25.62
CA PHE A 149 15.13 5.88 -24.42
C PHE A 149 15.83 6.64 -23.28
N GLU A 150 15.08 6.97 -22.23
CA GLU A 150 15.66 7.53 -21.00
C GLU A 150 16.58 6.50 -20.33
N ALA A 151 17.64 6.99 -19.68
CA ALA A 151 18.55 6.13 -18.95
C ALA A 151 17.91 5.69 -17.62
N HIS A 152 18.05 4.42 -17.28
CA HIS A 152 17.57 3.84 -16.02
C HIS A 152 18.66 2.97 -15.43
N THR A 153 18.84 3.03 -14.12
CA THR A 153 19.82 2.21 -13.41
C THR A 153 19.16 1.60 -12.20
N TRP A 154 19.23 0.27 -12.09
CA TRP A 154 18.61 -0.48 -11.01
C TRP A 154 19.62 -1.45 -10.42
N ASP A 155 19.67 -1.49 -9.09
CA ASP A 155 20.50 -2.45 -8.35
C ASP A 155 19.60 -3.47 -7.63
N LEU A 156 19.92 -4.75 -7.82
CA LEU A 156 19.43 -5.83 -6.98
C LEU A 156 20.50 -6.09 -5.92
N SER A 157 20.19 -5.80 -4.65
CA SER A 157 21.21 -5.74 -3.60
C SER A 157 20.81 -6.55 -2.38
N VAL A 158 21.80 -7.16 -1.71
CA VAL A 158 21.66 -7.75 -0.39
C VAL A 158 22.69 -7.14 0.56
N GLY A 159 22.28 -6.83 1.79
CA GLY A 159 23.14 -6.24 2.80
C GLY A 159 22.52 -6.19 4.19
N ASN A 160 23.00 -5.27 5.03
CA ASN A 160 22.56 -5.15 6.43
C ASN A 160 21.05 -4.86 6.58
N SER A 161 20.44 -4.19 5.60
CA SER A 161 19.01 -3.86 5.58
C SER A 161 18.12 -4.96 4.97
N GLY A 162 18.70 -6.04 4.43
CA GLY A 162 17.97 -7.14 3.79
C GLY A 162 18.19 -7.21 2.28
N PHE A 163 17.19 -7.75 1.57
CA PHE A 163 17.14 -7.82 0.11
C PHE A 163 16.38 -6.60 -0.44
N LEU A 164 16.99 -5.87 -1.37
CA LEU A 164 16.49 -4.59 -1.85
C LEU A 164 16.46 -4.54 -3.37
N ILE A 165 15.42 -3.90 -3.92
CA ILE A 165 15.40 -3.40 -5.30
C ILE A 165 15.55 -1.89 -5.22
N ILE A 166 16.63 -1.36 -5.79
CA ILE A 166 17.02 0.05 -5.68
C ILE A 166 16.93 0.68 -7.07
N ASP A 167 16.17 1.77 -7.18
CA ASP A 167 16.20 2.67 -8.33
C ASP A 167 17.29 3.72 -8.11
N GLU A 168 18.40 3.57 -8.82
CA GLU A 168 19.59 4.42 -8.70
C GLU A 168 19.43 5.69 -9.52
N ASN A 169 18.60 6.62 -9.00
CA ASN A 169 18.42 7.95 -9.56
C ASN A 169 19.36 8.97 -8.91
N ARG A 170 19.94 9.88 -9.71
CA ARG A 170 20.69 11.03 -9.17
C ARG A 170 19.75 12.23 -9.00
N PRO A 171 19.74 12.93 -7.84
CA PRO A 171 20.71 12.85 -6.74
C PRO A 171 20.36 11.86 -5.61
N PHE A 172 19.17 11.25 -5.60
CA PHE A 172 18.74 10.36 -4.53
C PHE A 172 18.16 9.06 -5.10
N SER A 173 18.75 7.93 -4.72
CA SER A 173 18.23 6.60 -5.01
C SER A 173 16.94 6.37 -4.23
N THR A 174 16.01 5.59 -4.78
CA THR A 174 14.80 5.15 -4.07
C THR A 174 14.81 3.65 -3.91
N VAL A 175 14.16 3.13 -2.87
CA VAL A 175 14.06 1.70 -2.59
C VAL A 175 12.59 1.29 -2.60
N PRO A 176 12.01 1.00 -3.77
CA PRO A 176 10.59 0.64 -3.87
C PRO A 176 10.26 -0.73 -3.27
N PHE A 177 11.24 -1.61 -3.06
CA PHE A 177 11.00 -2.94 -2.48
C PHE A 177 12.12 -3.36 -1.53
N THR A 178 11.72 -3.80 -0.33
CA THR A 178 12.61 -4.30 0.72
C THR A 178 12.02 -5.56 1.36
N ILE A 179 12.82 -6.60 1.50
CA ILE A 179 12.59 -7.71 2.43
C ILE A 179 13.69 -7.64 3.49
N GLU A 180 13.32 -7.25 4.72
CA GLU A 180 14.28 -7.14 5.82
C GLU A 180 14.84 -8.50 6.25
N ASN A 181 16.06 -8.48 6.76
CA ASN A 181 16.71 -9.65 7.33
C ASN A 181 15.85 -10.27 8.45
N GLY A 182 15.54 -11.56 8.33
CA GLY A 182 14.71 -12.27 9.31
C GLY A 182 13.20 -12.16 9.09
N ALA A 183 12.73 -11.58 7.98
CA ALA A 183 11.32 -11.63 7.60
C ALA A 183 10.80 -13.09 7.61
N PRO A 184 9.61 -13.37 8.18
CA PRO A 184 9.11 -14.73 8.32
C PRO A 184 8.74 -15.34 6.96
N THR A 185 8.70 -16.68 6.91
CA THR A 185 8.18 -17.42 5.77
C THR A 185 6.79 -16.91 5.39
N ARG A 186 6.53 -16.73 4.10
CA ARG A 186 5.23 -16.29 3.56
C ARG A 186 4.79 -14.91 4.07
N ALA A 187 5.74 -14.02 4.38
CA ALA A 187 5.44 -12.61 4.65
C ALA A 187 4.65 -11.99 3.50
N LEU A 188 5.08 -12.24 2.26
CA LEU A 188 4.33 -12.05 1.02
C LEU A 188 4.43 -13.36 0.22
N HIS A 189 3.30 -13.96 -0.12
CA HIS A 189 3.23 -15.20 -0.89
C HIS A 189 2.24 -15.04 -2.04
N ILE A 190 2.64 -15.46 -3.24
CA ILE A 190 1.74 -15.55 -4.40
C ILE A 190 1.61 -17.05 -4.70
N ASP A 191 0.39 -17.57 -4.61
CA ASP A 191 0.13 -18.99 -4.86
C ASP A 191 0.00 -19.31 -6.36
N ALA A 192 -0.12 -20.59 -6.70
CA ALA A 192 -0.23 -21.05 -8.08
C ALA A 192 -1.49 -20.56 -8.82
N SER A 193 -2.48 -20.04 -8.09
CA SER A 193 -3.69 -19.43 -8.66
C SER A 193 -3.55 -17.93 -8.89
N GLY A 194 -2.42 -17.33 -8.51
CA GLY A 194 -2.18 -15.89 -8.58
C GLY A 194 -2.77 -15.12 -7.38
N THR A 195 -3.14 -15.82 -6.31
CA THR A 195 -3.73 -15.23 -5.12
C THR A 195 -2.63 -14.79 -4.15
N ILE A 196 -2.81 -13.63 -3.49
CA ILE A 196 -1.82 -13.06 -2.59
C ILE A 196 -2.15 -13.42 -1.13
N GLY A 197 -1.20 -14.06 -0.45
CA GLY A 197 -1.21 -14.31 0.99
C GLY A 197 -0.22 -13.40 1.72
N MET A 198 -0.69 -12.74 2.77
CA MET A 198 0.14 -11.99 3.71
C MET A 198 0.14 -12.74 5.04
N GLY A 199 1.21 -13.52 5.29
CA GLY A 199 1.32 -14.42 6.45
C GLY A 199 0.74 -15.82 6.24
N THR A 200 0.32 -16.17 5.02
CA THR A 200 -0.27 -17.49 4.71
C THR A 200 0.19 -18.03 3.36
N GLY A 201 0.33 -19.35 3.29
CA GLY A 201 0.69 -20.08 2.06
C GLY A 201 -0.52 -20.64 1.31
N THR A 202 -1.71 -20.47 1.87
CA THR A 202 -2.97 -21.00 1.33
C THR A 202 -4.03 -19.90 1.40
N PRO A 203 -3.87 -18.82 0.63
CA PRO A 203 -4.85 -17.74 0.63
C PRO A 203 -6.20 -18.24 0.08
N SER A 204 -7.31 -17.77 0.65
CA SER A 204 -8.66 -18.25 0.31
C SER A 204 -9.47 -17.29 -0.57
N THR A 205 -8.93 -16.09 -0.82
CA THR A 205 -9.51 -15.03 -1.63
C THR A 205 -8.36 -14.18 -2.18
N GLY A 206 -8.62 -13.35 -3.21
CA GLY A 206 -7.61 -12.59 -3.99
C GLY A 206 -6.47 -11.98 -3.16
N LEU A 207 -6.79 -11.42 -1.99
CA LEU A 207 -5.85 -11.03 -0.95
C LEU A 207 -6.29 -11.61 0.40
N HIS A 208 -5.47 -12.44 1.03
CA HIS A 208 -5.71 -13.00 2.37
C HIS A 208 -4.64 -12.53 3.35
N VAL A 209 -5.01 -11.64 4.28
CA VAL A 209 -4.17 -11.23 5.41
C VAL A 209 -4.44 -12.14 6.60
N GLN A 210 -3.43 -12.87 7.06
CA GLN A 210 -3.54 -13.81 8.17
C GLN A 210 -2.40 -13.61 9.17
N LYS A 211 -2.77 -13.50 10.46
CA LYS A 211 -1.85 -13.41 11.60
C LYS A 211 -2.39 -14.23 12.77
N SER A 212 -1.49 -14.75 13.60
CA SER A 212 -1.82 -15.54 14.80
C SER A 212 -1.34 -14.89 16.09
N ASP A 213 -0.89 -13.63 16.02
CA ASP A 213 -0.31 -12.85 17.12
C ASP A 213 -1.24 -11.71 17.60
N GLY A 214 -2.47 -11.66 17.09
CA GLY A 214 -3.44 -10.62 17.41
C GLY A 214 -3.29 -9.33 16.60
N THR A 215 -2.37 -9.27 15.62
CA THR A 215 -2.12 -8.07 14.79
C THR A 215 -2.73 -8.13 13.38
N GLY A 216 -3.60 -9.10 13.13
CA GLY A 216 -4.25 -9.27 11.83
C GLY A 216 -5.24 -8.15 11.52
N ALA A 217 -4.78 -7.11 10.81
CA ALA A 217 -5.58 -5.96 10.41
C ALA A 217 -5.06 -5.37 9.10
N ILE A 218 -5.90 -4.54 8.46
CA ILE A 218 -5.52 -3.70 7.32
C ILE A 218 -5.69 -2.25 7.78
N LEU A 219 -4.60 -1.48 7.78
CA LEU A 219 -4.63 -0.03 7.98
C LEU A 219 -4.59 0.65 6.62
N ILE A 220 -5.57 1.50 6.34
CA ILE A 220 -5.61 2.39 5.16
C ILE A 220 -5.57 3.82 5.69
N GLU A 221 -4.47 4.53 5.46
CA GLU A 221 -4.22 5.85 6.03
C GLU A 221 -3.85 6.87 4.94
N GLU A 222 -4.42 8.07 5.04
CA GLU A 222 -4.01 9.27 4.29
C GLU A 222 -3.62 10.33 5.32
N THR A 223 -2.39 10.80 5.26
CA THR A 223 -1.84 11.73 6.26
C THR A 223 -2.14 13.20 5.95
N SER A 224 -2.58 13.49 4.73
CA SER A 224 -2.93 14.84 4.29
C SER A 224 -4.36 15.19 4.68
N ALA A 225 -4.62 16.48 4.94
CA ALA A 225 -5.98 16.96 5.12
C ALA A 225 -6.76 16.95 3.79
N GLY A 226 -8.04 16.56 3.81
CA GLY A 226 -8.92 16.61 2.63
C GLY A 226 -9.98 15.52 2.62
N THR A 227 -10.81 15.53 1.57
CA THR A 227 -11.80 14.47 1.33
C THR A 227 -11.19 13.39 0.44
N LEU A 228 -11.15 12.15 0.93
CA LEU A 228 -10.65 10.99 0.18
C LEU A 228 -11.61 9.80 0.33
N GLY A 229 -11.95 9.16 -0.79
CA GLY A 229 -12.64 7.87 -0.80
C GLY A 229 -11.66 6.72 -0.58
N GLN A 230 -11.15 6.56 0.66
CA GLN A 230 -10.06 5.63 1.00
C GLN A 230 -10.34 4.16 0.65
N MET A 231 -11.60 3.75 0.71
CA MET A 231 -12.03 2.40 0.38
C MET A 231 -13.26 2.45 -0.52
N THR A 232 -13.21 1.72 -1.64
CA THR A 232 -14.32 1.60 -2.58
C THR A 232 -14.54 0.13 -2.90
N LEU A 233 -15.69 -0.41 -2.48
CA LEU A 233 -16.16 -1.74 -2.87
C LEU A 233 -17.13 -1.57 -4.06
N ARG A 234 -16.86 -2.25 -5.17
CA ARG A 234 -17.71 -2.19 -6.37
C ARG A 234 -17.99 -3.59 -6.89
N ASN A 235 -19.26 -3.87 -7.10
CA ASN A 235 -19.71 -5.08 -7.76
C ASN A 235 -20.90 -4.76 -8.68
N ASN A 236 -21.00 -5.44 -9.83
CA ASN A 236 -22.19 -5.39 -10.68
C ASN A 236 -23.29 -6.29 -10.10
N GLY A 237 -23.84 -5.87 -8.96
CA GLY A 237 -24.78 -6.66 -8.17
C GLY A 237 -24.82 -6.16 -6.72
N ILE A 238 -24.86 -7.11 -5.78
CA ILE A 238 -24.84 -6.79 -4.35
C ILE A 238 -23.39 -6.50 -3.94
N THR A 239 -23.17 -5.39 -3.25
CA THR A 239 -21.88 -5.09 -2.62
C THR A 239 -22.06 -5.08 -1.12
N PHE A 240 -21.23 -5.82 -0.38
CA PHE A 240 -21.28 -5.87 1.07
C PHE A 240 -19.91 -6.11 1.69
N PHE A 241 -19.79 -5.80 2.97
CA PHE A 241 -18.77 -6.37 3.84
C PHE A 241 -19.44 -7.12 4.99
N THR A 242 -18.77 -8.16 5.47
CA THR A 242 -19.29 -9.05 6.50
C THR A 242 -18.51 -8.86 7.80
N LEU A 243 -19.22 -8.75 8.91
CA LEU A 243 -18.69 -8.94 10.25
C LEU A 243 -19.05 -10.36 10.69
N GLU A 244 -18.07 -11.23 10.89
CA GLU A 244 -18.29 -12.62 11.31
C GLU A 244 -17.60 -12.91 12.65
N ASP A 245 -18.37 -13.41 13.61
CA ASP A 245 -17.87 -13.93 14.88
C ASP A 245 -17.89 -15.46 14.87
N THR A 246 -16.73 -16.05 14.60
CA THR A 246 -16.58 -17.51 14.51
C THR A 246 -16.69 -18.24 15.84
N SER A 247 -16.77 -17.53 16.97
CA SER A 247 -17.07 -18.13 18.28
C SER A 247 -18.53 -18.58 18.40
N ILE A 248 -19.42 -18.04 17.55
CA ILE A 248 -20.83 -18.40 17.48
C ILE A 248 -21.03 -19.50 16.43
N ALA A 249 -21.83 -20.52 16.77
CA ALA A 249 -22.15 -21.60 15.84
C ALA A 249 -22.91 -21.09 14.60
N ALA A 250 -22.61 -21.68 13.44
CA ALA A 250 -23.31 -21.34 12.19
C ALA A 250 -24.78 -21.71 12.25
N GLY A 251 -25.65 -20.80 11.81
CA GLY A 251 -27.09 -21.04 11.71
C GLY A 251 -27.87 -19.77 11.38
N ASN A 252 -29.14 -19.96 11.00
CA ASN A 252 -30.06 -18.87 10.71
C ASN A 252 -30.35 -18.05 11.97
N ASN A 253 -30.35 -16.73 11.86
CA ASN A 253 -30.67 -15.79 12.93
C ASN A 253 -29.81 -15.97 14.20
N THR A 254 -28.60 -16.51 14.06
CA THR A 254 -27.67 -16.74 15.18
C THR A 254 -26.86 -15.50 15.56
N GLY A 255 -26.81 -14.50 14.67
CA GLY A 255 -25.93 -13.34 14.82
C GLY A 255 -24.45 -13.62 14.52
N ARG A 256 -24.11 -14.83 14.03
CA ARG A 256 -22.73 -15.19 13.65
C ARG A 256 -22.15 -14.27 12.58
N ALA A 257 -22.94 -13.91 11.58
CA ALA A 257 -22.51 -13.08 10.46
C ALA A 257 -23.52 -11.97 10.17
N TRP A 258 -23.00 -10.75 10.04
CA TRP A 258 -23.76 -9.55 9.71
C TRP A 258 -23.20 -8.93 8.43
N ASN A 259 -24.06 -8.68 7.45
CA ASN A 259 -23.69 -8.04 6.20
C ASN A 259 -24.20 -6.60 6.17
N PHE A 260 -23.28 -5.67 5.95
CA PHE A 260 -23.56 -4.27 5.63
C PHE A 260 -23.50 -4.11 4.12
N GLN A 261 -24.64 -3.87 3.49
CA GLN A 261 -24.77 -4.04 2.05
C GLN A 261 -25.43 -2.87 1.35
N ASN A 262 -25.00 -2.63 0.12
CA ASN A 262 -25.78 -1.92 -0.89
C ASN A 262 -26.38 -2.94 -1.86
N GLN A 263 -27.70 -2.97 -1.93
CA GLN A 263 -28.45 -3.83 -2.83
C GLN A 263 -29.65 -3.07 -3.39
N ALA A 264 -29.82 -3.13 -4.72
CA ALA A 264 -30.93 -2.48 -5.42
C ALA A 264 -31.11 -0.99 -5.04
N GLY A 265 -29.99 -0.28 -4.83
CA GLY A 265 -29.99 1.13 -4.45
C GLY A 265 -30.36 1.43 -3.00
N THR A 266 -30.48 0.42 -2.13
CA THR A 266 -30.80 0.60 -0.70
C THR A 266 -29.64 0.15 0.18
N PHE A 267 -29.41 0.86 1.29
CA PHE A 267 -28.50 0.41 2.34
C PHE A 267 -29.24 -0.58 3.24
N ARG A 268 -28.64 -1.73 3.52
CA ARG A 268 -29.27 -2.78 4.35
C ARG A 268 -28.28 -3.37 5.33
N ILE A 269 -28.81 -3.80 6.46
CA ILE A 269 -28.12 -4.69 7.40
C ILE A 269 -28.88 -6.02 7.38
N THR A 270 -28.16 -7.12 7.15
CA THR A 270 -28.75 -8.47 7.02
C THR A 270 -28.01 -9.55 7.81
N THR A 271 -28.73 -10.56 8.30
CA THR A 271 -28.16 -11.82 8.81
C THR A 271 -28.60 -13.04 7.97
N ALA A 272 -28.02 -14.21 8.21
CA ALA A 272 -28.42 -15.46 7.55
C ALA A 272 -29.84 -15.89 7.99
N PRO A 273 -30.70 -16.40 7.09
CA PRO A 273 -30.38 -16.87 5.73
C PRO A 273 -30.41 -15.77 4.66
N GLY A 274 -30.82 -14.54 5.02
CA GLY A 274 -31.02 -13.44 4.09
C GLY A 274 -32.26 -13.60 3.20
N GLY A 275 -32.59 -12.55 2.45
CA GLY A 275 -33.73 -12.51 1.54
C GLY A 275 -34.68 -11.33 1.79
N PRO A 276 -35.73 -11.14 0.96
CA PRO A 276 -36.60 -9.96 1.03
C PRO A 276 -37.34 -9.74 2.35
N GLY A 277 -37.59 -10.82 3.13
CA GLY A 277 -38.22 -10.75 4.46
C GLY A 277 -37.24 -10.88 5.64
N GLU A 278 -35.95 -11.06 5.34
CA GLU A 278 -34.87 -11.26 6.33
C GLU A 278 -33.91 -10.08 6.27
N ILE A 279 -34.48 -8.87 6.32
CA ILE A 279 -33.76 -7.61 6.42
C ILE A 279 -34.01 -7.02 7.80
N GLU A 280 -32.97 -6.99 8.63
CA GLU A 280 -33.05 -6.44 9.99
C GLU A 280 -33.24 -4.92 9.96
N MET A 281 -32.57 -4.23 9.04
CA MET A 281 -32.66 -2.78 8.84
C MET A 281 -32.45 -2.40 7.38
N ILE A 282 -33.26 -1.46 6.87
CA ILE A 282 -33.15 -0.91 5.52
C ILE A 282 -33.29 0.61 5.52
N MET A 283 -32.49 1.28 4.69
CA MET A 283 -32.61 2.70 4.38
C MET A 283 -32.76 2.90 2.86
N THR A 284 -33.78 3.65 2.44
CA THR A 284 -34.05 3.97 1.04
C THR A 284 -33.27 5.22 0.59
N PRO A 285 -33.10 5.46 -0.72
CA PRO A 285 -32.55 6.72 -1.24
C PRO A 285 -33.32 7.97 -0.82
N ALA A 286 -34.60 7.84 -0.47
CA ALA A 286 -35.42 8.94 0.04
C ALA A 286 -35.14 9.25 1.52
N GLY A 287 -34.33 8.43 2.19
CA GLY A 287 -34.02 8.54 3.62
C GLY A 287 -34.98 7.77 4.53
N ASP A 288 -35.94 7.03 3.98
CA ASP A 288 -36.87 6.23 4.79
C ASP A 288 -36.13 5.06 5.43
N MET A 289 -36.34 4.87 6.73
CA MET A 289 -35.77 3.76 7.50
C MET A 289 -36.86 2.79 7.93
N THR A 290 -36.60 1.49 7.79
CA THR A 290 -37.43 0.43 8.39
C THR A 290 -36.53 -0.51 9.18
N ILE A 291 -36.98 -0.87 10.38
CA ILE A 291 -36.35 -1.88 11.24
C ILE A 291 -37.33 -3.03 11.46
N LYS A 292 -36.83 -4.27 11.47
CA LYS A 292 -37.66 -5.46 11.71
C LYS A 292 -38.06 -5.60 13.17
N GLY A 293 -37.20 -5.17 14.08
CA GLY A 293 -37.43 -5.19 15.53
C GLY A 293 -37.97 -3.88 16.09
N SER A 294 -37.95 -3.77 17.41
CA SER A 294 -38.27 -2.52 18.14
C SER A 294 -37.10 -1.54 18.13
N LEU A 295 -37.40 -0.23 18.11
CA LEU A 295 -36.43 0.83 18.36
C LEU A 295 -36.42 1.16 19.86
N THR A 296 -35.29 0.96 20.52
CA THR A 296 -35.05 1.49 21.87
C THR A 296 -34.12 2.67 21.76
N THR A 297 -34.56 3.84 22.24
CA THR A 297 -33.75 5.05 22.26
C THR A 297 -33.27 5.34 23.68
N GLY A 298 -32.22 6.16 23.82
CA GLY A 298 -31.93 6.78 25.10
C GLY A 298 -33.17 7.60 25.50
N GLY A 299 -33.79 7.24 26.63
CA GLY A 299 -34.99 7.92 27.12
C GLY A 299 -34.77 9.41 27.30
N GLY A 300 -35.84 10.19 27.38
CA GLY A 300 -35.74 11.62 27.68
C GLY A 300 -34.97 11.86 28.97
N THR A 301 -34.05 12.82 28.96
CA THR A 301 -33.47 13.35 30.20
C THR A 301 -34.56 14.12 30.94
N CYS A 302 -35.24 13.46 31.89
CA CYS A 302 -36.24 14.08 32.76
C CYS A 302 -35.54 15.04 33.76
N GLY A 303 -34.88 16.11 33.29
CA GLY A 303 -34.06 17.03 34.09
C GLY A 303 -34.74 17.75 35.27
N GLY A 304 -36.00 17.39 35.60
CA GLY A 304 -36.76 17.81 36.78
C GLY A 304 -37.58 16.69 37.44
N GLY A 305 -37.30 15.41 37.14
CA GLY A 305 -38.05 14.24 37.61
C GLY A 305 -39.04 13.72 36.55
N CYS A 306 -38.97 12.44 36.21
CA CYS A 306 -40.05 11.82 35.45
C CYS A 306 -41.29 11.76 36.36
N ASP A 307 -42.48 11.97 35.82
CA ASP A 307 -43.74 11.96 36.58
C ASP A 307 -43.77 12.99 37.73
N ALA A 308 -42.93 14.04 37.66
CA ALA A 308 -42.79 15.03 38.74
C ALA A 308 -44.10 15.78 39.00
N VAL A 309 -44.97 15.92 37.99
CA VAL A 309 -46.24 16.64 38.11
C VAL A 309 -47.22 16.00 39.09
N PHE A 310 -47.00 14.73 39.46
CA PHE A 310 -47.80 14.03 40.47
C PHE A 310 -47.23 14.15 41.88
N SER A 311 -46.07 14.80 42.05
CA SER A 311 -45.48 15.04 43.36
C SER A 311 -46.18 16.19 44.07
N ASP A 312 -46.39 16.05 45.37
CA ASP A 312 -46.90 17.13 46.23
C ASP A 312 -45.95 18.35 46.25
N GLU A 313 -44.68 18.16 45.90
CA GLU A 313 -43.66 19.22 45.83
C GLU A 313 -43.65 19.96 44.48
N TYR A 314 -44.42 19.50 43.49
CA TYR A 314 -44.48 20.13 42.17
C TYR A 314 -45.45 21.31 42.20
N ASP A 315 -44.95 22.47 41.78
CA ASP A 315 -45.75 23.68 41.62
C ASP A 315 -46.62 23.56 40.35
N LEU A 316 -47.76 22.88 40.50
CA LEU A 316 -48.69 22.65 39.40
C LEU A 316 -49.45 23.95 39.07
N PRO A 317 -49.28 24.51 37.85
CA PRO A 317 -50.05 25.69 37.46
C PRO A 317 -51.54 25.39 37.46
N SER A 318 -52.38 26.38 37.76
CA SER A 318 -53.83 26.22 37.65
C SER A 318 -54.25 26.02 36.19
N ILE A 319 -55.46 25.49 35.99
CA ILE A 319 -56.07 25.32 34.66
C ILE A 319 -56.05 26.63 33.86
N ALA A 320 -56.30 27.76 34.52
CA ALA A 320 -56.32 29.07 33.88
C ALA A 320 -54.92 29.53 33.48
N GLU A 321 -53.93 29.39 34.35
CA GLU A 321 -52.53 29.78 34.10
C GLU A 321 -51.91 28.93 32.97
N HIS A 322 -52.14 27.60 32.99
CA HIS A 322 -51.62 26.72 31.94
C HIS A 322 -52.30 27.01 30.59
N ALA A 323 -53.60 27.30 30.60
CA ALA A 323 -54.31 27.70 29.38
C ALA A 323 -53.80 29.03 28.82
N GLU A 324 -53.57 30.03 29.67
CA GLU A 324 -52.98 31.32 29.26
C GLU A 324 -51.60 31.12 28.64
N ALA A 325 -50.74 30.32 29.28
CA ALA A 325 -49.42 30.01 28.76
C ALA A 325 -49.47 29.33 27.39
N MET A 326 -50.31 28.30 27.23
CA MET A 326 -50.51 27.60 25.95
C MET A 326 -50.96 28.57 24.84
N TRP A 327 -51.96 29.42 25.10
CA TRP A 327 -52.46 30.37 24.10
C TRP A 327 -51.44 31.47 23.78
N SER A 328 -50.66 31.92 24.76
CA SER A 328 -49.59 32.90 24.56
C SER A 328 -48.43 32.33 23.74
N LEU A 329 -48.04 31.07 23.99
CA LEU A 329 -46.94 30.40 23.31
C LEU A 329 -47.32 29.86 21.93
N GLY A 330 -48.60 29.56 21.68
CA GLY A 330 -49.08 28.90 20.47
C GLY A 330 -48.70 27.42 20.38
N HIS A 331 -48.27 26.82 21.49
CA HIS A 331 -47.97 25.39 21.64
C HIS A 331 -48.08 25.01 23.11
N LEU A 332 -48.07 23.70 23.40
CA LEU A 332 -48.05 23.22 24.78
C LEU A 332 -46.71 23.60 25.45
N PRO A 333 -46.72 24.20 26.66
CA PRO A 333 -45.53 24.76 27.29
C PRO A 333 -44.34 23.79 27.39
N ASN A 334 -44.57 22.56 27.84
CA ASN A 334 -43.51 21.60 28.07
C ASN A 334 -43.06 20.89 26.78
N VAL A 335 -43.95 20.69 25.80
CA VAL A 335 -43.65 20.10 24.48
C VAL A 335 -42.80 21.01 23.60
N GLY A 336 -42.96 22.33 23.75
CA GLY A 336 -42.29 23.32 22.91
C GLY A 336 -42.81 23.36 21.47
N PRO A 337 -42.31 24.29 20.64
CA PRO A 337 -42.78 24.47 19.27
C PRO A 337 -42.43 23.27 18.38
N THR A 338 -43.18 23.11 17.29
CA THR A 338 -42.87 22.16 16.22
C THR A 338 -42.70 22.96 14.93
N VAL A 339 -41.45 23.26 14.59
CA VAL A 339 -41.11 24.08 13.42
C VAL A 339 -41.14 23.21 12.16
N GLU A 340 -41.80 23.69 11.12
CA GLU A 340 -41.88 22.99 9.84
C GLU A 340 -40.48 22.74 9.25
N ASN A 341 -40.22 21.51 8.79
CA ASN A 341 -38.94 21.04 8.23
C ASN A 341 -37.72 21.08 9.17
N ALA A 342 -37.89 21.42 10.46
CA ALA A 342 -36.82 21.33 11.43
C ALA A 342 -36.67 19.88 11.95
N PRO A 343 -35.44 19.38 12.16
CA PRO A 343 -35.24 18.08 12.79
C PRO A 343 -35.77 18.09 14.22
N ILE A 344 -36.47 17.01 14.61
CA ILE A 344 -36.96 16.80 15.98
C ILE A 344 -36.22 15.65 16.65
N ASN A 345 -35.91 15.80 17.94
CA ASN A 345 -35.51 14.68 18.78
C ASN A 345 -36.78 13.94 19.22
N ILE A 346 -37.04 12.79 18.62
CA ILE A 346 -38.27 12.01 18.88
C ILE A 346 -38.36 11.60 20.37
N SER A 347 -37.26 11.18 20.99
CA SER A 347 -37.26 10.74 22.39
C SER A 347 -37.63 11.88 23.35
N ASP A 348 -37.05 13.06 23.15
CA ASP A 348 -37.34 14.25 23.96
C ASP A 348 -38.77 14.76 23.72
N LYS A 349 -39.19 14.81 22.45
CA LYS A 349 -40.54 15.25 22.09
C LYS A 349 -41.60 14.32 22.70
N LEU A 350 -41.40 13.00 22.66
CA LEU A 350 -42.28 12.02 23.31
C LEU A 350 -42.29 12.19 24.84
N GLY A 351 -41.14 12.38 25.48
CA GLY A 351 -41.07 12.61 26.92
C GLY A 351 -41.82 13.88 27.36
N ARG A 352 -41.68 14.97 26.61
CA ARG A 352 -42.41 16.22 26.88
C ARG A 352 -43.91 16.11 26.59
N MET A 353 -44.29 15.31 25.59
CA MET A 353 -45.70 15.01 25.34
C MET A 353 -46.32 14.23 26.49
N LEU A 354 -45.59 13.28 27.09
CA LEU A 354 -46.02 12.58 28.30
C LEU A 354 -46.26 13.57 29.44
N ASN A 355 -45.33 14.51 29.67
CA ASN A 355 -45.50 15.52 30.71
C ASN A 355 -46.77 16.39 30.52
N GLU A 356 -47.09 16.81 29.30
CA GLU A 356 -48.35 17.54 29.03
C GLU A 356 -49.60 16.66 29.17
N LEU A 357 -49.49 15.37 28.82
CA LEU A 357 -50.58 14.41 29.06
C LEU A 357 -50.84 14.26 30.55
N GLU A 358 -49.80 14.24 31.39
CA GLU A 358 -49.95 14.16 32.84
C GLU A 358 -50.67 15.41 33.41
N HIS A 359 -50.29 16.62 32.98
CA HIS A 359 -51.01 17.85 33.34
C HIS A 359 -52.49 17.77 32.94
N ALA A 360 -52.79 17.32 31.72
CA ALA A 360 -54.16 17.19 31.23
C ALA A 360 -55.00 16.25 32.11
N HIS A 361 -54.44 15.12 32.55
CA HIS A 361 -55.16 14.18 33.42
C HIS A 361 -55.46 14.77 34.80
N ILE A 362 -54.54 15.55 35.38
CA ILE A 362 -54.77 16.23 36.66
C ILE A 362 -55.89 17.28 36.52
N TYR A 363 -55.86 18.09 35.46
CA TYR A 363 -56.89 19.11 35.22
C TYR A 363 -58.27 18.52 34.94
N ILE A 364 -58.35 17.39 34.24
CA ILE A 364 -59.61 16.67 34.04
C ILE A 364 -60.18 16.22 35.39
N ALA A 365 -59.36 15.68 36.29
CA ALA A 365 -59.80 15.28 37.63
C ALA A 365 -60.32 16.49 38.44
N GLN A 366 -59.58 17.60 38.44
CA GLN A 366 -60.01 18.84 39.12
C GLN A 366 -61.33 19.38 38.55
N GLN A 367 -61.52 19.35 37.23
CA GLN A 367 -62.78 19.77 36.62
C GLN A 367 -63.94 18.85 37.02
N GLN A 368 -63.70 17.55 37.15
CA GLN A 368 -64.73 16.61 37.60
C GLN A 368 -65.18 16.93 39.04
N GLU A 369 -64.26 17.27 39.94
CA GLU A 369 -64.61 17.68 41.31
C GLU A 369 -65.50 18.94 41.33
N VAL A 370 -65.20 19.91 40.47
CA VAL A 370 -66.03 21.12 40.32
C VAL A 370 -67.40 20.78 39.74
N ILE A 371 -67.48 19.89 38.75
CA ILE A 371 -68.75 19.44 38.17
C ILE A 371 -69.59 18.75 39.24
N ASP A 372 -69.00 17.83 40.02
CA ASP A 372 -69.70 17.13 41.09
C ASP A 372 -70.23 18.10 42.16
N ALA A 373 -69.43 19.12 42.52
CA ALA A 373 -69.85 20.17 43.45
C ALA A 373 -71.01 21.02 42.89
N LEU A 374 -70.92 21.42 41.62
CA LEU A 374 -71.98 22.17 40.93
C LEU A 374 -73.26 21.34 40.78
N GLU A 375 -73.15 20.04 40.52
CA GLU A 375 -74.29 19.12 40.48
C GLU A 375 -74.96 18.98 41.86
N ALA A 376 -74.17 18.88 42.93
CA ALA A 376 -74.67 18.85 44.30
C ALA A 376 -75.37 20.18 44.67
N GLU A 377 -74.78 21.33 44.36
CA GLU A 377 -75.37 22.65 44.58
C GLU A 377 -76.68 22.81 43.79
N LYS A 378 -76.68 22.39 42.52
CA LYS A 378 -77.88 22.41 41.68
C LYS A 378 -78.99 21.51 42.22
N ALA A 379 -78.65 20.36 42.80
CA ALA A 379 -79.60 19.49 43.47
C ALA A 379 -80.18 20.13 44.74
N GLN A 380 -79.35 20.83 45.53
CA GLN A 380 -79.80 21.59 46.70
C GLN A 380 -80.73 22.74 46.31
N LEU A 381 -80.34 23.58 45.35
CA LEU A 381 -81.17 24.66 44.82
C LEU A 381 -82.51 24.13 44.25
N GLY A 382 -82.48 22.97 43.58
CA GLY A 382 -83.68 22.30 43.11
C GLY A 382 -84.64 21.92 44.25
N THR A 383 -84.10 21.52 45.40
CA THR A 383 -84.87 21.20 46.61
C THR A 383 -85.48 22.47 47.24
N GLU A 384 -84.67 23.52 47.42
CA GLU A 384 -85.14 24.81 47.97
C GLU A 384 -86.24 25.45 47.10
N VAL A 385 -86.09 25.41 45.78
CA VAL A 385 -87.13 25.89 44.85
C VAL A 385 -88.43 25.09 44.98
N ALA A 386 -88.33 23.77 45.19
CA ALA A 386 -89.51 22.93 45.42
C ALA A 386 -90.22 23.28 46.74
N GLU A 387 -89.46 23.53 47.81
CA GLU A 387 -90.01 23.97 49.10
C GLU A 387 -90.68 25.34 49.01
N ILE A 388 -90.03 26.33 48.38
CA ILE A 388 -90.60 27.66 48.16
C ILE A 388 -91.89 27.57 47.33
N ARG A 389 -91.90 26.75 46.27
CA ARG A 389 -93.12 26.53 45.48
C ARG A 389 -94.24 25.94 46.34
N ALA A 390 -93.95 24.96 47.18
CA ALA A 390 -94.93 24.37 48.08
C ALA A 390 -95.49 25.40 49.09
N MET A 391 -94.63 26.24 49.68
CA MET A 391 -95.05 27.32 50.58
C MET A 391 -95.91 28.37 49.87
N LEU A 392 -95.56 28.74 48.64
CA LEU A 392 -96.33 29.70 47.84
C LEU A 392 -97.71 29.14 47.47
N THR A 393 -97.80 27.87 47.09
CA THR A 393 -99.08 27.20 46.85
C THR A 393 -99.97 27.23 48.10
N GLN A 394 -99.43 26.93 49.28
CA GLN A 394 -100.17 27.03 50.54
C GLN A 394 -100.64 28.45 50.86
N LEU A 395 -99.84 29.48 50.52
CA LEU A 395 -100.19 30.89 50.70
C LEU A 395 -101.31 31.35 49.76
N ILE A 396 -101.30 30.87 48.50
CA ILE A 396 -102.35 31.14 47.51
C ILE A 396 -103.66 30.45 47.91
N GLU A 397 -103.61 29.24 48.47
CA GLU A 397 -104.80 28.51 48.96
C GLU A 397 -105.38 29.11 50.26
N ALA A 398 -104.63 29.94 50.97
CA ALA A 398 -105.03 30.58 52.22
C ALA A 398 -105.64 32.00 52.05
N GLN A 399 -105.70 32.52 50.82
CA GLN A 399 -106.41 33.74 50.44
C GLN A 399 -107.72 33.41 49.73
#